data_AF-M7B609-F1
#
_entry.id   AF-M7B609-F1
#
_cell.length_a   1.000
_cell.length_b   1.000
_cell.length_c   1.000
_cell.angle_alpha   90.00
_cell.angle_beta   90.00
_cell.angle_gamma   90.00
#
_symmetry.space_group_name_H-M   'P 1'
#
loop_
_entity.id
_entity.type
_entity.pdbx_description
1 polymer ?
#
loop_
_entity_poly.entity_id
_entity_poly.type
_entity_poly.pdbx_seq_one_letter_code
_entity_poly.pdbx_strand_id
1 'polypeptide(L)'
;MNGKSKDPNNFKYGPETALAWAEGRLSSDIVAEQKKLEAADLLIFQILEDWKKRLEAIWEEKPISFVPDSNFDLSYVGGFVLKQEVQDRQKAQKYGLSVGQHLGKAIPPDSQVKAQKK
;
A
#
# COMPACT_ATOMS: atom_id res chain seq x y z
N MET A 1 5.35 -23.81 14.96
CA MET A 1 4.17 -24.39 15.67
C MET A 1 4.68 -25.40 16.66
N ASN A 2 4.17 -25.36 17.88
CA ASN A 2 4.54 -26.31 18.92
C ASN A 2 3.50 -27.44 18.94
N GLY A 3 3.68 -28.45 18.10
CA GLY A 3 2.75 -29.58 17.97
C GLY A 3 2.72 -30.19 16.58
N LYS A 4 2.05 -31.34 16.45
CA LYS A 4 1.84 -32.02 15.16
C LYS A 4 0.70 -31.35 14.39
N SER A 5 0.88 -31.22 13.07
CA SER A 5 -0.19 -30.79 12.15
C SER A 5 -1.37 -31.76 12.22
N LYS A 6 -2.59 -31.27 12.08
CA LYS A 6 -3.79 -32.12 12.06
C LYS A 6 -3.85 -32.98 10.79
N ASP A 7 -3.45 -32.43 9.66
CA ASP A 7 -3.30 -33.14 8.40
C ASP A 7 -1.91 -32.88 7.78
N PRO A 8 -0.86 -33.60 8.23
CA PRO A 8 0.51 -33.39 7.76
C PRO A 8 0.69 -33.65 6.25
N ASN A 9 -0.17 -34.47 5.64
CA ASN A 9 -0.08 -34.86 4.24
C ASN A 9 -0.84 -33.91 3.30
N ASN A 10 -1.65 -33.00 3.84
CA ASN A 10 -2.41 -31.99 3.09
C ASN A 10 -2.53 -30.70 3.91
N PHE A 11 -1.37 -30.14 4.26
CA PHE A 11 -1.28 -28.95 5.11
C PHE A 11 -2.00 -27.74 4.50
N LYS A 12 -2.91 -27.13 5.28
CA LYS A 12 -3.60 -25.88 4.91
C LYS A 12 -3.36 -24.82 5.98
N TYR A 13 -2.65 -23.76 5.60
CA TYR A 13 -2.19 -22.73 6.53
C TYR A 13 -3.33 -22.11 7.37
N GLY A 14 -4.42 -21.64 6.73
CA GLY A 14 -5.54 -21.01 7.45
C GLY A 14 -6.18 -21.91 8.52
N PRO A 15 -6.69 -23.10 8.14
CA PRO A 15 -7.27 -24.05 9.10
C PRO A 15 -6.28 -24.53 10.20
N GLU A 16 -5.04 -24.84 9.84
CA GLU A 16 -4.03 -25.35 10.79
C GLU A 16 -3.57 -24.27 11.78
N THR A 17 -3.42 -23.02 11.33
CA THR A 17 -3.05 -21.89 12.21
C THR A 17 -4.20 -21.46 13.11
N ALA A 18 -5.45 -21.48 12.62
CA ALA A 18 -6.63 -21.21 13.44
C ALA A 18 -6.78 -22.25 14.57
N LEU A 19 -6.55 -23.52 14.27
CA LEU A 19 -6.55 -24.59 15.28
C LEU A 19 -5.39 -24.45 16.26
N ALA A 20 -4.18 -24.18 15.77
CA ALA A 20 -3.02 -23.96 16.62
C ALA A 20 -3.18 -22.74 17.54
N TRP A 21 -3.91 -21.70 17.10
CA TRP A 21 -4.29 -20.57 17.94
C TRP A 21 -5.28 -20.99 19.03
N ALA A 22 -6.37 -21.67 18.66
CA ALA A 22 -7.39 -22.13 19.62
C ALA A 22 -6.84 -23.09 20.68
N GLU A 23 -5.83 -23.89 20.32
CA GLU A 23 -5.19 -24.85 21.24
C GLU A 23 -3.93 -24.31 21.93
N GLY A 24 -3.57 -23.03 21.74
CA GLY A 24 -2.38 -22.44 22.38
C GLY A 24 -1.05 -23.03 21.90
N ARG A 25 -1.02 -23.63 20.71
CA ARG A 25 0.13 -24.31 20.08
C ARG A 25 0.86 -23.47 19.04
N LEU A 26 0.54 -22.18 18.97
CA LEU A 26 1.34 -21.23 18.18
C LEU A 26 2.78 -21.18 18.70
N SER A 27 3.69 -20.77 17.80
CA SER A 27 5.09 -20.61 18.15
C SER A 27 5.25 -19.47 19.17
N SER A 28 6.24 -19.57 20.06
CA SER A 28 6.40 -18.64 21.19
C SER A 28 6.68 -17.20 20.75
N ASP A 29 7.35 -17.02 19.61
CA ASP A 29 7.54 -15.72 18.94
C ASP A 29 6.20 -15.11 18.48
N ILE A 30 5.31 -15.89 17.87
CA ILE A 30 3.97 -15.43 17.44
C ILE A 30 3.10 -15.06 18.65
N VAL A 31 3.12 -15.88 19.71
CA VAL A 31 2.38 -15.61 20.96
C VAL A 31 2.91 -14.33 21.64
N ALA A 32 4.22 -14.10 21.59
CA ALA A 32 4.81 -12.88 22.11
C ALA A 32 4.38 -11.63 21.33
N GLU A 33 4.27 -11.69 20.00
CA GLU A 33 3.72 -10.58 19.19
C GLU A 33 2.22 -10.34 19.47
N GLN A 34 1.41 -11.39 19.66
CA GLN A 34 -0.01 -11.24 20.00
C GLN A 34 -0.22 -10.51 21.34
N LYS A 35 0.64 -10.75 22.34
CA LYS A 35 0.60 -10.03 23.62
C LYS A 35 0.97 -8.55 23.52
N LYS A 36 1.70 -8.13 22.48
CA LYS A 36 2.02 -6.71 22.27
C LYS A 36 0.81 -5.91 21.80
N LEU A 37 -0.22 -6.55 21.22
CA LEU A 37 -1.47 -5.90 20.85
C LEU A 37 -2.29 -5.44 22.07
N GLU A 38 -2.14 -6.10 23.22
CA GLU A 38 -2.81 -5.74 24.48
C GLU A 38 -2.19 -4.50 25.16
N ALA A 39 -0.92 -4.18 24.87
CA ALA A 39 -0.23 -3.01 25.43
C ALA A 39 -0.36 -1.74 24.56
N ALA A 40 -1.00 -1.84 23.40
CA ALA A 40 -1.08 -0.77 22.41
C ALA A 40 -2.30 0.15 22.56
N ASP A 41 -3.14 -0.05 23.58
CA ASP A 41 -4.43 0.64 23.73
C ASP A 41 -4.37 2.16 23.57
N LEU A 42 -3.40 2.83 24.22
CA LEU A 42 -3.27 4.30 24.13
C LEU A 42 -2.87 4.80 22.73
N LEU A 43 -2.03 4.05 22.00
CA LEU A 43 -1.67 4.38 20.62
C LEU A 43 -2.84 4.16 19.67
N ILE A 44 -3.63 3.12 19.91
CA ILE A 44 -4.83 2.81 19.12
C ILE A 44 -5.86 3.93 19.26
N PHE A 45 -6.12 4.40 20.49
CA PHE A 45 -7.06 5.52 20.71
C PHE A 45 -6.63 6.80 19.98
N GLN A 46 -5.35 7.16 20.04
CA GLN A 46 -4.84 8.35 19.35
C GLN A 46 -4.99 8.24 17.82
N ILE A 47 -4.68 7.08 17.24
CA ILE A 47 -4.82 6.84 15.79
C ILE A 47 -6.30 6.94 15.37
N LEU A 48 -7.21 6.37 16.16
CA LEU A 48 -8.65 6.38 15.85
C LEU A 48 -9.23 7.80 15.92
N GLU A 49 -8.85 8.59 16.92
CA GLU A 49 -9.30 9.98 17.04
C GLU A 49 -8.78 10.86 15.91
N ASP A 50 -7.51 10.73 15.53
CA ASP A 50 -6.94 11.49 14.41
C ASP A 50 -7.54 11.06 13.07
N TRP A 51 -7.84 9.76 12.91
CA TRP A 51 -8.53 9.26 11.72
C TRP A 51 -9.96 9.79 11.63
N LYS A 52 -10.70 9.80 12.74
CA LYS A 52 -12.05 10.37 12.83
C LYS A 52 -12.07 11.84 12.43
N LYS A 53 -11.15 12.65 12.96
CA LYS A 53 -11.01 14.07 12.60
C LYS A 53 -10.73 14.25 11.11
N ARG A 54 -9.87 13.42 10.52
CA ARG A 54 -9.59 13.47 9.08
C ARG A 54 -10.85 13.17 8.25
N LEU A 55 -11.64 12.19 8.66
CA LEU A 55 -12.86 11.79 7.94
C LEU A 55 -13.91 12.90 7.88
N GLU A 56 -13.94 13.84 8.82
CA GLU A 56 -14.86 14.98 8.80
C GLU A 56 -14.66 15.91 7.58
N ALA A 57 -13.44 15.96 7.02
CA ALA A 57 -13.10 16.82 5.88
C ALA A 57 -12.63 16.03 4.64
N ILE A 58 -12.76 14.69 4.64
CA ILE A 58 -12.13 13.84 3.62
C ILE A 58 -12.58 14.13 2.19
N TRP A 59 -13.82 14.60 2.01
CA TRP A 59 -14.35 14.92 0.69
C TRP A 59 -13.78 16.21 0.10
N GLU A 60 -13.25 17.09 0.95
CA GLU A 60 -12.59 18.34 0.56
C GLU A 60 -11.08 18.13 0.34
N GLU A 61 -10.53 16.96 0.71
CA GLU A 61 -9.14 16.64 0.50
C GLU A 61 -8.83 16.49 -1.01
N LYS A 62 -7.70 17.06 -1.42
CA LYS A 62 -7.20 16.86 -2.79
C LYS A 62 -6.70 15.41 -2.94
N PRO A 63 -7.12 14.68 -3.97
CA PRO A 63 -6.60 13.33 -4.21
C PRO A 63 -5.13 13.36 -4.61
N ILE A 64 -4.47 12.21 -4.45
CA ILE A 64 -3.14 12.01 -5.04
C ILE A 64 -3.23 12.03 -6.57
N SER A 65 -2.20 12.59 -7.22
CA SER A 65 -2.20 12.77 -8.67
C SER A 65 -1.61 11.57 -9.36
N PHE A 66 -2.27 11.12 -10.42
CA PHE A 66 -1.75 10.16 -11.38
C PHE A 66 -1.53 10.83 -12.73
N VAL A 67 -0.76 10.19 -13.61
CA VAL A 67 -0.61 10.66 -14.99
C VAL A 67 -1.94 10.47 -15.71
N PRO A 68 -2.54 11.53 -16.28
CA PRO A 68 -3.81 11.41 -17.00
C PRO A 68 -3.71 10.46 -18.19
N ASP A 69 -4.79 9.74 -18.45
CA ASP A 69 -4.95 8.86 -19.62
C ASP A 69 -4.79 9.62 -20.95
N SER A 70 -5.18 10.90 -20.98
CA SER A 70 -4.99 11.80 -22.11
C SER A 70 -3.54 11.95 -22.57
N ASN A 71 -2.57 11.60 -21.71
CA ASN A 71 -1.15 11.63 -22.02
C ASN A 71 -0.66 10.38 -22.74
N PHE A 72 -1.50 9.37 -22.94
CA PHE A 72 -1.16 8.11 -23.58
C PHE A 72 -1.90 7.96 -24.91
N ASP A 73 -1.30 7.24 -25.84
CA ASP A 73 -1.98 6.76 -27.03
C ASP A 73 -2.74 5.48 -26.68
N LEU A 74 -4.03 5.61 -26.34
CA LEU A 74 -4.88 4.50 -25.90
C LEU A 74 -5.37 3.59 -27.03
N SER A 75 -4.74 3.64 -28.21
CA SER A 75 -5.06 2.76 -29.34
C SER A 75 -4.15 1.53 -29.38
N TYR A 76 -4.67 0.43 -29.93
CA TYR A 76 -3.86 -0.77 -30.17
C TYR A 76 -2.66 -0.51 -31.10
N VAL A 77 -2.86 0.33 -32.11
CA VAL A 77 -1.80 0.70 -33.07
C VAL A 77 -0.73 1.56 -32.38
N GLY A 78 -1.15 2.46 -31.49
CA GLY A 78 -0.26 3.31 -30.71
C GLY A 78 0.36 2.63 -29.49
N GLY A 79 -0.07 1.42 -29.14
CA GLY A 79 0.60 0.57 -28.15
C GLY A 79 0.48 1.03 -26.70
N PHE A 80 -0.49 1.89 -26.35
CA PHE A 80 -0.73 2.34 -24.97
C PHE A 80 0.47 3.08 -24.34
N VAL A 81 1.34 3.67 -25.17
CA VAL A 81 2.54 4.38 -24.71
C VAL A 81 2.27 5.86 -24.46
N LEU A 82 3.16 6.50 -23.70
CA LEU A 82 3.09 7.94 -23.47
C LEU A 82 3.28 8.70 -24.80
N LYS A 83 2.44 9.67 -25.10
CA LYS A 83 2.53 10.45 -26.33
C LYS A 83 3.86 11.19 -26.42
N GLN A 84 4.39 11.34 -27.64
CA GLN A 84 5.72 11.88 -27.89
C GLN A 84 5.88 13.30 -27.33
N GLU A 85 4.86 14.15 -27.48
CA GLU A 85 4.85 15.52 -26.97
C GLU A 85 4.89 15.59 -25.43
N VAL A 86 4.41 14.55 -24.74
CA VAL A 86 4.53 14.47 -23.28
C VAL A 86 5.95 14.04 -22.91
N GLN A 87 6.52 13.07 -23.61
CA GLN A 87 7.91 12.64 -23.41
C GLN A 87 8.89 13.80 -23.62
N ASP A 88 8.70 14.57 -24.70
CA ASP A 88 9.59 15.69 -25.05
C ASP A 88 9.53 16.82 -24.01
N ARG A 89 8.33 17.18 -23.55
CA ARG A 89 8.17 18.13 -22.43
C ARG A 89 8.85 17.65 -21.16
N GLN A 90 8.85 16.33 -20.92
CA GLN A 90 9.48 15.77 -19.74
C GLN A 90 11.00 15.78 -19.82
N LYS A 91 11.64 15.79 -21.00
CA LYS A 91 13.12 15.69 -21.14
C LYS A 91 13.89 16.70 -20.28
N ALA A 92 13.42 17.95 -20.21
CA ALA A 92 14.04 19.02 -19.42
C ALA A 92 13.76 18.95 -17.90
N GLN A 93 12.82 18.10 -17.46
CA GLN A 93 12.43 18.01 -16.05
C GLN A 93 13.37 17.12 -15.24
N LYS A 94 13.62 17.50 -13.98
CA LYS A 94 14.45 16.73 -13.04
C LYS A 94 13.76 15.43 -12.60
N TYR A 95 12.47 15.51 -12.31
CA TYR A 95 11.69 14.38 -11.81
C TYR A 95 10.89 13.72 -12.94
N GLY A 96 10.47 12.47 -12.73
CA GLY A 96 9.50 11.78 -13.58
C GLY A 96 8.07 12.30 -13.37
N LEU A 97 7.07 11.65 -13.98
CA LEU A 97 5.67 12.08 -13.85
C LEU A 97 5.00 11.49 -12.60
N SER A 98 5.37 10.27 -12.22
CA SER A 98 4.88 9.55 -11.04
C SER A 98 5.91 8.49 -10.63
N VAL A 99 5.59 7.69 -9.61
CA VAL A 99 6.36 6.49 -9.26
C VAL A 99 6.41 5.49 -10.43
N GLY A 100 5.26 5.17 -11.03
CA GLY A 100 5.17 4.17 -12.12
C GLY A 100 5.61 4.70 -13.48
N GLN A 101 5.50 6.00 -13.72
CA GLN A 101 5.91 6.67 -14.96
C GLN A 101 7.10 7.61 -14.70
N HIS A 102 8.16 7.08 -14.08
CA HIS A 102 9.33 7.87 -13.70
C HIS A 102 10.29 8.14 -14.87
N LEU A 103 10.18 7.40 -15.99
CA LEU A 103 10.94 7.61 -17.23
C LEU A 103 12.47 7.60 -17.04
N GLY A 104 12.96 6.77 -16.12
CA GLY A 104 14.38 6.71 -15.76
C GLY A 104 14.91 7.92 -14.97
N LYS A 105 14.03 8.86 -14.60
CA LYS A 105 14.36 10.06 -13.82
C LYS A 105 14.14 9.84 -12.32
N ALA A 106 14.49 10.85 -11.53
CA ALA A 106 14.20 10.85 -10.10
C ALA A 106 12.68 10.78 -9.85
N ILE A 107 12.27 9.98 -8.87
CA ILE A 107 10.85 9.86 -8.49
C ILE A 107 10.40 11.18 -7.83
N PRO A 108 9.21 11.72 -8.19
CA PRO A 108 8.69 12.91 -7.53
C PRO A 108 8.49 12.67 -6.03
N PRO A 109 8.93 13.58 -5.15
CA PRO A 109 8.74 13.44 -3.73
C PRO A 109 7.26 13.28 -3.36
N ASP A 110 7.00 12.39 -2.41
CA ASP A 110 5.67 12.16 -1.82
C ASP A 110 4.55 11.78 -2.84
N SER A 111 4.90 11.35 -4.06
CA SER A 111 3.96 11.14 -5.18
C SER A 111 2.79 10.19 -4.92
N GLN A 112 2.90 9.28 -3.93
CA GLN A 112 1.85 8.31 -3.57
C GLN A 112 1.40 8.42 -2.10
N VAL A 113 1.92 9.41 -1.37
CA VAL A 113 1.62 9.59 0.06
C VAL A 113 1.03 10.97 0.36
N LYS A 114 1.25 11.97 -0.50
CA LYS A 114 0.66 13.30 -0.36
C LYS A 114 0.13 13.83 -1.68
N ALA A 115 -0.93 14.61 -1.60
CA ALA A 115 -1.36 15.43 -2.73
C ALA A 115 -0.28 16.46 -3.07
N GLN A 116 -0.05 16.68 -4.36
CA GLN A 116 0.91 17.70 -4.82
C GLN A 116 0.42 19.09 -4.39
N LYS A 117 1.30 19.84 -3.72
CA LYS A 117 1.07 21.25 -3.39
C LYS A 117 1.00 22.07 -4.69
N LYS A 118 0.10 23.04 -4.75
CA LYS A 118 0.04 24.00 -5.86
C LYS A 118 1.28 24.87 -5.87
#